data_AF-A0A933M1P9-F1
#
_entry.id   AF-A0A933M1P9-F1
#
_cell.length_a   1.000
_cell.length_b   1.000
_cell.length_c   1.000
_cell.angle_alpha   90.00
_cell.angle_beta   90.00
_cell.angle_gamma   90.00
#
_symmetry.space_group_name_H-M   'P 1'
#
loop_
_entity.id
_entity.type
_entity.pdbx_description
1 polymer ?
#
loop_
_entity_poly.entity_id
_entity_poly.type
_entity_poly.pdbx_seq_one_letter_code
_entity_poly.pdbx_strand_id
1 'polypeptide(L)'
;MRRVLIFLSFLIFFGCFAASQTTNAANDLSFDFDKGLNTSFLKHLNQQSCDSISEIDYRATKIIDFKNDIQLYLQKEFQKLAPGYFWGPYHPWILDNAYYKYALKYPPQLQQHENPIAYQLLAEWQSIETTKGTLLQEAYNLNSKDSTLYAEGVQLDKEAEALKQEVDKYNAEVAAYNQQCAGQPVNQYCMNWYNRLVAWGRDLKRRIEIHNQKVLDWRNRVQGLKNSVNTFTGKIESWQNKIREFISKSREFLNDYTCTKEELKVLNEKVRLACDAVQMSCNPTQDCETLLINISRHKACIDAHKERTNRCYAGVPDPGHQQELYEREQGQQKCIKYYEEKCGPYIPDPSFRTVNFD
;
A
#
# COMPACT_ATOMS: atom_id res chain seq x y z
N MET A 1 -60.54 21.61 27.73
CA MET A 1 -61.04 21.58 26.34
C MET A 1 -60.29 20.45 25.64
N ARG A 2 -60.97 19.34 25.37
CA ARG A 2 -61.47 18.97 24.02
C ARG A 2 -60.36 18.96 22.97
N ARG A 3 -60.18 17.96 22.13
CA ARG A 3 -60.73 16.60 21.93
C ARG A 3 -59.89 16.15 20.69
N VAL A 4 -59.15 15.03 20.66
CA VAL A 4 -59.61 13.62 20.67
C VAL A 4 -59.72 13.04 19.26
N LEU A 5 -59.50 11.71 19.20
CA LEU A 5 -60.02 10.70 18.24
C LEU A 5 -59.21 10.56 16.91
N ILE A 6 -58.92 9.39 16.33
CA ILE A 6 -59.61 8.07 16.23
C ILE A 6 -58.63 7.14 15.43
N PHE A 7 -58.52 5.82 15.51
CA PHE A 7 -59.20 4.69 16.17
C PHE A 7 -58.30 3.45 16.01
N LEU A 8 -58.19 2.58 17.02
CA LEU A 8 -58.91 1.30 17.20
C LEU A 8 -58.65 0.23 16.12
N SER A 9 -58.64 -1.07 16.39
CA SER A 9 -58.59 -1.94 17.58
C SER A 9 -59.06 -3.31 17.09
N PHE A 10 -58.66 -4.37 17.81
CA PHE A 10 -59.46 -5.49 18.37
C PHE A 10 -58.60 -6.76 18.34
N LEU A 11 -58.12 -7.29 19.49
CA LEU A 11 -58.81 -8.06 20.56
C LEU A 11 -59.10 -9.51 20.07
N ILE A 12 -59.02 -10.63 20.81
CA ILE A 12 -58.97 -10.93 22.26
C ILE A 12 -58.59 -12.43 22.44
N PHE A 13 -57.71 -12.69 23.42
CA PHE A 13 -57.75 -13.68 24.53
C PHE A 13 -58.14 -15.19 24.46
N PHE A 14 -57.34 -15.93 25.26
CA PHE A 14 -57.59 -17.07 26.18
C PHE A 14 -57.73 -18.53 25.67
N GLY A 15 -56.90 -19.42 26.25
CA GLY A 15 -57.41 -20.56 27.05
C GLY A 15 -56.99 -22.00 26.70
N CYS A 16 -56.11 -22.56 27.55
CA CYS A 16 -55.94 -23.94 28.06
C CYS A 16 -56.24 -25.23 27.24
N PHE A 17 -55.21 -26.11 27.29
CA PHE A 17 -55.18 -27.59 27.45
C PHE A 17 -56.50 -28.42 27.43
N ALA A 18 -56.54 -29.45 26.58
CA ALA A 18 -56.71 -30.88 26.98
C ALA A 18 -56.50 -31.88 25.81
N ALA A 19 -55.75 -32.94 26.16
CA ALA A 19 -55.52 -34.29 25.63
C ALA A 19 -56.23 -34.91 24.40
N SER A 20 -55.46 -35.83 23.78
CA SER A 20 -55.82 -37.23 23.43
C SER A 20 -56.08 -37.62 21.96
N GLN A 21 -55.05 -38.33 21.43
CA GLN A 21 -55.09 -39.60 20.66
C GLN A 21 -55.35 -39.65 19.15
N THR A 22 -54.38 -40.29 18.49
CA THR A 22 -54.46 -41.21 17.32
C THR A 22 -54.91 -40.59 15.99
N THR A 23 -54.38 -40.88 14.80
CA THR A 23 -53.62 -42.01 14.24
C THR A 23 -52.89 -41.52 12.97
N ASN A 24 -51.76 -42.16 12.69
CA ASN A 24 -51.18 -42.52 11.39
C ASN A 24 -51.37 -41.63 10.14
N ALA A 25 -50.20 -41.12 9.74
CA ALA A 25 -49.50 -41.43 8.49
C ALA A 25 -49.71 -40.54 7.26
N ALA A 26 -48.56 -40.32 6.61
CA ALA A 26 -48.30 -39.63 5.36
C ALA A 26 -48.34 -38.09 5.44
N ASN A 27 -47.16 -37.50 5.67
CA ASN A 27 -46.53 -36.58 4.70
C ASN A 27 -45.12 -36.20 5.16
N ASP A 28 -44.20 -36.30 4.20
CA ASP A 28 -43.34 -35.20 3.75
C ASP A 28 -42.95 -34.15 4.81
N LEU A 29 -41.71 -34.22 5.30
CA LEU A 29 -41.08 -33.13 6.03
C LEU A 29 -39.58 -33.11 5.73
N SER A 30 -39.18 -32.15 4.91
CA SER A 30 -37.87 -31.52 4.91
C SER A 30 -37.42 -31.24 6.35
N PHE A 31 -36.23 -31.71 6.74
CA PHE A 31 -35.66 -31.43 8.04
C PHE A 31 -34.28 -30.77 7.91
N ASP A 32 -34.18 -29.68 8.66
CA ASP A 32 -33.19 -28.62 8.72
C ASP A 32 -31.89 -29.06 9.41
N PHE A 33 -30.73 -28.61 8.91
CA PHE A 33 -29.41 -29.22 9.14
C PHE A 33 -28.58 -28.60 10.27
N ASP A 34 -29.15 -27.74 11.12
CA ASP A 34 -28.35 -26.90 12.04
C ASP A 34 -28.63 -27.05 13.55
N LYS A 35 -28.93 -28.26 14.04
CA LYS A 35 -28.95 -28.50 15.51
C LYS A 35 -28.24 -29.78 15.96
N GLY A 36 -27.04 -29.57 16.52
CA GLY A 36 -26.67 -30.13 17.82
C GLY A 36 -26.01 -31.51 17.84
N LEU A 37 -24.69 -31.51 18.00
CA LEU A 37 -23.88 -32.63 18.47
C LEU A 37 -24.46 -33.28 19.74
N ASN A 38 -24.89 -34.55 19.70
CA ASN A 38 -24.38 -35.61 20.61
C ASN A 38 -24.90 -37.03 20.27
N THR A 39 -24.03 -38.03 20.50
CA THR A 39 -24.31 -39.47 20.68
C THR A 39 -24.82 -40.34 19.51
N SER A 40 -24.12 -40.33 18.37
CA SER A 40 -24.12 -41.50 17.44
C SER A 40 -22.70 -41.98 17.06
N PHE A 41 -21.68 -41.50 17.78
CA PHE A 41 -20.25 -41.71 17.50
C PHE A 41 -19.82 -43.20 17.42
N LEU A 42 -20.59 -44.12 18.01
CA LEU A 42 -20.35 -45.57 17.88
C LEU A 42 -21.19 -46.28 16.80
N LYS A 43 -22.17 -45.59 16.19
CA LYS A 43 -22.97 -46.09 15.05
C LYS A 43 -22.43 -45.59 13.69
N HIS A 44 -21.59 -44.55 13.68
CA HIS A 44 -20.97 -43.99 12.47
C HIS A 44 -19.71 -44.71 11.98
N LEU A 45 -19.08 -45.58 12.78
CA LEU A 45 -17.92 -46.35 12.30
C LEU A 45 -18.29 -47.38 11.21
N ASN A 46 -19.57 -47.74 11.08
CA ASN A 46 -20.06 -48.63 10.03
C ASN A 46 -20.79 -47.90 8.89
N GLN A 47 -20.87 -46.56 8.93
CA GLN A 47 -21.54 -45.74 7.92
C GLN A 47 -20.65 -44.61 7.35
N GLN A 48 -19.40 -44.51 7.82
CA GLN A 48 -18.34 -43.68 7.21
C GLN A 48 -17.73 -44.29 5.92
N SER A 49 -18.30 -45.37 5.38
CA SER A 49 -17.78 -45.96 4.13
C SER A 49 -18.22 -45.22 2.86
N CYS A 50 -18.92 -44.09 2.96
CA CYS A 50 -19.51 -43.42 1.81
C CYS A 50 -19.40 -41.88 1.82
N ASP A 51 -18.47 -41.27 2.56
CA ASP A 51 -17.98 -39.96 2.12
C ASP A 51 -17.18 -40.23 0.84
N SER A 52 -17.86 -40.11 -0.30
CA SER A 52 -17.26 -40.44 -1.58
C SER A 52 -16.02 -39.58 -1.77
N ILE A 53 -14.94 -40.17 -2.26
CA ILE A 53 -13.66 -39.50 -2.50
C ILE A 53 -13.81 -38.21 -3.33
N SER A 54 -14.90 -38.06 -4.08
CA SER A 54 -15.28 -36.83 -4.78
C SER A 54 -15.46 -35.60 -3.86
N GLU A 55 -15.87 -35.76 -2.60
CA GLU A 55 -16.04 -34.63 -1.68
C GLU A 55 -14.70 -34.12 -1.14
N ILE A 56 -13.71 -35.02 -1.06
CA ILE A 56 -12.34 -34.68 -0.69
C ILE A 56 -11.61 -34.03 -1.89
N ASP A 57 -11.82 -34.55 -3.11
CA ASP A 57 -11.31 -33.99 -4.37
C ASP A 57 -11.85 -32.56 -4.64
N TYR A 58 -13.14 -32.36 -4.38
CA TYR A 58 -13.79 -31.04 -4.43
C TYR A 58 -13.16 -30.03 -3.44
N ARG A 59 -12.82 -30.48 -2.23
CA ARG A 59 -12.16 -29.61 -1.22
C ARG A 59 -10.70 -29.32 -1.56
N ALA A 60 -9.99 -30.25 -2.19
CA ALA A 60 -8.62 -30.03 -2.69
C ALA A 60 -8.60 -29.02 -3.85
N THR A 61 -9.60 -29.06 -4.73
CA THR A 61 -9.75 -28.10 -5.84
C THR A 61 -9.95 -26.66 -5.34
N LYS A 62 -10.70 -26.46 -4.24
CA LYS A 62 -10.83 -25.13 -3.59
C LYS A 62 -9.52 -24.55 -3.06
N ILE A 63 -8.52 -25.38 -2.76
CA ILE A 63 -7.20 -24.93 -2.29
C ILE A 63 -6.37 -24.34 -3.46
N ILE A 64 -6.56 -24.85 -4.69
CA ILE A 64 -5.91 -24.33 -5.90
C ILE A 64 -6.46 -22.94 -6.26
N ASP A 65 -7.78 -22.74 -6.14
CA ASP A 65 -8.42 -21.43 -6.35
C ASP A 65 -7.95 -20.39 -5.32
N PHE A 66 -7.72 -20.80 -4.07
CA PHE A 66 -7.20 -19.94 -3.01
C PHE A 66 -5.78 -19.37 -3.29
N LYS A 67 -4.93 -20.11 -4.02
CA LYS A 67 -3.61 -19.62 -4.47
C LYS A 67 -3.74 -18.45 -5.43
N ASN A 68 -4.69 -18.55 -6.37
CA ASN A 68 -4.91 -17.51 -7.36
C ASN A 68 -5.42 -16.23 -6.69
N ASP A 69 -6.32 -16.34 -5.71
CA ASP A 69 -6.85 -15.19 -4.96
C ASP A 69 -5.77 -14.49 -4.13
N ILE A 70 -4.89 -15.24 -3.45
CA ILE A 70 -3.79 -14.66 -2.66
C ILE A 70 -2.75 -13.99 -3.55
N GLN A 71 -2.34 -14.63 -4.66
CA GLN A 71 -1.35 -14.04 -5.58
C GLN A 71 -1.87 -12.77 -6.26
N LEU A 72 -3.14 -12.76 -6.69
CA LEU A 72 -3.76 -11.60 -7.32
C LEU A 72 -3.85 -10.40 -6.38
N TYR A 73 -4.11 -10.63 -5.09
CA TYR A 73 -4.19 -9.56 -4.09
C TYR A 73 -2.80 -8.99 -3.74
N LEU A 74 -1.81 -9.86 -3.54
CA LEU A 74 -0.44 -9.45 -3.17
C LEU A 74 0.29 -8.71 -4.31
N GLN A 75 0.08 -9.12 -5.57
CA GLN A 75 0.69 -8.45 -6.73
C GLN A 75 0.13 -7.05 -7.00
N LYS A 76 -1.12 -6.77 -6.61
CA LYS A 76 -1.76 -5.47 -6.86
C LYS A 76 -1.41 -4.41 -5.84
N GLU A 77 -1.20 -4.75 -4.57
CA GLU A 77 -1.05 -3.75 -3.50
C GLU A 77 0.40 -3.41 -3.13
N PHE A 78 1.37 -4.28 -3.43
CA PHE A 78 2.76 -4.11 -3.00
C PHE A 78 3.71 -4.13 -4.19
N GLN A 79 3.80 -3.02 -4.92
CA GLN A 79 4.85 -2.84 -5.93
C GLN A 79 6.22 -2.86 -5.23
N LYS A 80 7.05 -3.83 -5.61
CA LYS A 80 8.40 -4.03 -5.09
C LYS A 80 9.28 -2.82 -5.45
N LEU A 81 9.68 -2.02 -4.46
CA LEU A 81 10.54 -0.85 -4.68
C LEU A 81 12.05 -1.20 -4.69
N ALA A 82 12.45 -2.24 -3.94
CA ALA A 82 13.83 -2.77 -3.93
C ALA A 82 13.88 -4.24 -3.46
N PRO A 83 14.95 -5.01 -3.75
CA PRO A 83 15.16 -6.32 -3.12
C PRO A 83 15.28 -6.17 -1.60
N GLY A 84 14.45 -6.90 -0.84
CA GLY A 84 14.56 -6.96 0.62
C GLY A 84 13.67 -6.00 1.43
N TYR A 85 12.87 -5.14 0.77
CA TYR A 85 12.06 -4.11 1.43
C TYR A 85 10.71 -3.90 0.74
N PHE A 86 9.68 -3.56 1.52
CA PHE A 86 8.40 -3.08 1.00
C PHE A 86 8.46 -1.60 0.64
N TRP A 87 9.01 -0.74 1.51
CA TRP A 87 9.00 0.72 1.34
C TRP A 87 10.37 1.41 1.37
N GLY A 88 11.44 0.64 1.59
CA GLY A 88 12.81 0.99 1.24
C GLY A 88 13.77 1.05 2.43
N PRO A 89 15.02 1.53 2.22
CA PRO A 89 15.77 2.10 3.31
C PRO A 89 15.18 3.50 3.65
N TYR A 90 14.85 3.75 4.92
CA TYR A 90 14.25 5.01 5.38
C TYR A 90 15.27 6.10 5.73
N HIS A 91 16.53 5.76 6.00
CA HIS A 91 17.60 6.73 6.34
C HIS A 91 17.86 7.80 5.27
N PRO A 92 17.88 7.47 3.95
CA PRO A 92 18.09 8.46 2.90
C PRO A 92 17.10 9.63 2.97
N TRP A 93 15.88 9.42 3.47
CA TRP A 93 14.88 10.50 3.61
C TRP A 93 15.33 11.60 4.57
N ILE A 94 16.27 11.28 5.46
CA ILE A 94 16.88 12.20 6.44
C ILE A 94 18.25 12.67 5.96
N LEU A 95 19.14 11.72 5.60
CA LEU A 95 20.53 12.02 5.26
C LEU A 95 20.66 12.78 3.94
N ASP A 96 19.79 12.47 2.97
CA ASP A 96 19.77 13.11 1.66
C ASP A 96 18.79 14.27 1.56
N ASN A 97 18.27 14.73 2.70
CA ASN A 97 17.36 15.85 2.73
C ASN A 97 18.03 17.15 2.24
N ALA A 98 17.49 17.73 1.17
CA ALA A 98 18.06 18.91 0.53
C ALA A 98 18.07 20.14 1.46
N TYR A 99 17.00 20.37 2.23
CA TYR A 99 16.93 21.47 3.20
C TYR A 99 18.01 21.34 4.27
N TYR A 100 18.16 20.14 4.81
CA TYR A 100 19.17 19.85 5.81
C TYR A 100 20.58 20.12 5.27
N LYS A 101 20.92 19.56 4.10
CA LYS A 101 22.22 19.76 3.45
C LYS A 101 22.52 21.25 3.22
N TYR A 102 21.51 22.00 2.79
CA TYR A 102 21.67 23.44 2.58
C TYR A 102 21.84 24.22 3.90
N ALA A 103 21.11 23.84 4.94
CA ALA A 103 21.16 24.54 6.23
C ALA A 103 22.54 24.45 6.93
N LEU A 104 23.36 23.45 6.58
CA LEU A 104 24.68 23.21 7.17
C LEU A 104 25.65 24.41 7.04
N LYS A 105 25.45 25.34 6.11
CA LYS A 105 26.31 26.51 5.96
C LYS A 105 26.10 27.58 7.04
N TYR A 106 24.91 27.63 7.66
CA TYR A 106 24.54 28.73 8.57
C TYR A 106 25.19 28.64 9.95
N PRO A 107 25.26 27.48 10.64
CA PRO A 107 25.82 27.44 11.99
C PRO A 107 27.26 27.99 12.09
N PRO A 108 28.20 27.67 11.18
CA PRO A 108 29.53 28.26 11.21
C PRO A 108 29.55 29.79 10.99
N GLN A 109 28.60 30.33 10.22
CA GLN A 109 28.47 31.78 10.00
C GLN A 109 27.90 32.45 11.25
N LEU A 110 26.84 31.90 11.83
CA LEU A 110 26.20 32.40 13.05
C LEU A 110 27.17 32.45 14.24
N GLN A 111 28.08 31.47 14.36
CA GLN A 111 29.11 31.44 15.41
C GLN A 111 30.08 32.63 15.38
N GLN A 112 30.20 33.33 14.24
CA GLN A 112 31.08 34.49 14.09
C GLN A 112 30.47 35.77 14.67
N HIS A 113 29.21 35.73 15.11
CA HIS A 113 28.49 36.89 15.62
C HIS A 113 28.21 36.76 17.12
N GLU A 114 28.77 37.65 17.92
CA GLU A 114 28.43 37.79 19.35
C GLU A 114 27.09 38.55 19.50
N ASN A 115 26.00 37.90 19.10
CA ASN A 115 24.66 38.49 19.10
C ASN A 115 23.64 37.54 19.76
N PRO A 116 22.74 38.04 20.65
CA PRO A 116 21.69 37.22 21.25
C PRO A 116 20.83 36.42 20.26
N ILE A 117 20.53 37.00 19.09
CA ILE A 117 19.76 36.34 18.02
C ILE A 117 20.57 35.20 17.40
N ALA A 118 21.88 35.39 17.19
CA ALA A 118 22.75 34.32 16.69
C ALA A 118 22.78 33.12 17.65
N TYR A 119 22.85 33.38 18.97
CA TYR A 119 22.79 32.31 19.98
C TYR A 119 21.45 31.57 19.98
N GLN A 120 20.33 32.27 19.80
CA GLN A 120 19.02 31.64 19.67
C GLN A 120 18.94 30.73 18.44
N LEU A 121 19.43 31.20 17.28
CA LEU A 121 19.46 30.40 16.06
C LEU A 121 20.36 29.17 16.18
N LEU A 122 21.51 29.29 16.85
CA LEU A 122 22.37 28.15 17.14
C LEU A 122 21.69 27.11 18.05
N ALA A 123 20.90 27.55 19.02
CA ALA A 123 20.09 26.65 19.85
C ALA A 123 18.98 25.96 19.04
N GLU A 124 18.31 26.68 18.12
CA GLU A 124 17.35 26.09 17.18
C GLU A 124 18.02 25.01 16.31
N TRP A 125 19.23 25.27 15.80
CA TRP A 125 20.01 24.30 15.04
C TRP A 125 20.36 23.05 15.85
N GLN A 126 20.78 23.19 17.11
CA GLN A 126 21.04 22.04 17.99
C GLN A 126 19.79 21.19 18.21
N SER A 127 18.61 21.80 18.30
CA SER A 127 17.32 21.11 18.39
C SER A 127 17.00 20.32 17.10
N ILE A 128 17.33 20.89 15.93
CA ILE A 128 17.22 20.21 14.63
C ILE A 128 18.14 18.99 14.56
N GLU A 129 19.41 19.12 14.98
CA GLU A 129 20.37 18.00 15.04
C GLU A 129 19.91 16.89 15.99
N THR A 130 19.41 17.28 17.17
CA THR A 130 18.88 16.32 18.14
C THR A 130 17.70 15.55 17.55
N THR A 131 16.77 16.26 16.89
CA THR A 131 15.62 15.63 16.22
C THR A 131 16.07 14.70 15.09
N LYS A 132 17.07 15.10 14.29
CA LYS A 132 17.67 14.25 13.25
C LYS A 132 18.22 12.94 13.83
N GLY A 133 18.92 12.99 14.96
CA GLY A 133 19.44 11.80 15.64
C GLY A 133 18.33 10.81 16.01
N THR A 134 17.24 11.31 16.61
CA THR A 134 16.05 10.50 16.93
C THR A 134 15.41 9.90 15.68
N LEU A 135 15.24 10.69 14.62
CA LEU A 135 14.67 10.22 13.36
C LEU A 135 15.53 9.15 12.70
N LEU A 136 16.87 9.26 12.75
CA LEU A 136 17.76 8.23 12.22
C LEU A 136 17.61 6.93 13.00
N GLN A 137 17.51 6.98 14.32
CA GLN A 137 17.27 5.77 15.12
C GLN A 137 15.92 5.11 14.80
N GLU A 138 14.86 5.91 14.63
CA GLU A 138 13.56 5.41 14.18
C GLU A 138 13.64 4.77 12.78
N ALA A 139 14.38 5.39 11.84
CA ALA A 139 14.63 4.82 10.52
C ALA A 139 15.34 3.46 10.59
N TYR A 140 16.33 3.29 11.49
CA TYR A 140 17.02 2.00 11.68
C TYR A 140 16.05 0.91 12.13
N ASN A 141 15.18 1.25 13.09
CA ASN A 141 14.18 0.34 13.61
C ASN A 141 13.16 -0.05 12.53
N LEU A 142 12.72 0.91 11.69
CA LEU A 142 11.82 0.64 10.58
C LEU A 142 12.47 -0.23 9.51
N ASN A 143 13.73 0.04 9.14
CA ASN A 143 14.49 -0.78 8.18
C ASN A 143 14.59 -2.24 8.64
N SER A 144 14.90 -2.45 9.93
CA SER A 144 15.01 -3.78 10.51
C SER A 144 13.68 -4.53 10.49
N LYS A 145 12.58 -3.84 10.84
CA LYS A 145 11.22 -4.41 10.79
C LYS A 145 10.78 -4.75 9.36
N ASP A 146 10.99 -3.83 8.42
CA ASP A 146 10.66 -4.03 6.99
C ASP A 146 11.41 -5.25 6.44
N SER A 147 12.73 -5.30 6.62
CA SER A 147 13.55 -6.43 6.14
C SER A 147 13.17 -7.77 6.78
N THR A 148 12.85 -7.78 8.07
CA THR A 148 12.39 -8.99 8.77
C THR A 148 11.06 -9.49 8.20
N LEU A 149 10.07 -8.60 8.05
CA LEU A 149 8.77 -8.95 7.48
C LEU A 149 8.89 -9.40 6.03
N TYR A 150 9.81 -8.81 5.26
CA TYR A 150 10.10 -9.26 3.90
C TYR A 150 10.61 -10.70 3.88
N ALA A 151 11.62 -11.01 4.70
CA ALA A 151 12.17 -12.35 4.79
C ALA A 151 11.14 -13.40 5.25
N GLU A 152 10.31 -13.04 6.23
CA GLU A 152 9.18 -13.87 6.67
C GLU A 152 8.19 -14.14 5.53
N GLY A 153 7.82 -13.11 4.76
CA GLY A 153 6.93 -13.26 3.60
C GLY A 153 7.48 -14.24 2.56
N VAL A 154 8.77 -14.12 2.24
CA VAL A 154 9.47 -15.08 1.34
C VAL A 154 9.45 -16.51 1.88
N GLN A 155 9.58 -16.67 3.21
CA GLN A 155 9.53 -18.00 3.83
C GLN A 155 8.10 -18.58 3.79
N LEU A 156 7.08 -17.74 4.01
CA LEU A 156 5.68 -18.15 3.85
C LEU A 156 5.38 -18.59 2.42
N ASP A 157 5.87 -17.87 1.41
CA ASP A 157 5.70 -18.26 0.00
C ASP A 157 6.33 -19.65 -0.29
N LYS A 158 7.51 -19.93 0.28
CA LYS A 158 8.14 -21.26 0.17
C LYS A 158 7.33 -22.36 0.86
N GLU A 159 6.82 -22.09 2.06
CA GLU A 159 5.94 -23.02 2.78
C GLU A 159 4.67 -23.32 1.97
N ALA A 160 4.05 -22.30 1.37
CA ALA A 160 2.86 -22.43 0.54
C ALA A 160 3.13 -23.30 -0.70
N GLU A 161 4.25 -23.10 -1.39
CA GLU A 161 4.61 -23.91 -2.56
C GLU A 161 4.91 -25.37 -2.19
N ALA A 162 5.56 -25.61 -1.05
CA ALA A 162 5.79 -26.97 -0.55
C ALA A 162 4.46 -27.68 -0.20
N LEU A 163 3.54 -26.98 0.46
CA LEU A 163 2.20 -27.51 0.76
C LEU A 163 1.43 -27.82 -0.53
N LYS A 164 1.53 -26.96 -1.55
CA LYS A 164 0.92 -27.21 -2.86
C LYS A 164 1.43 -28.52 -3.49
N GLN A 165 2.75 -28.70 -3.55
CA GLN A 165 3.35 -29.92 -4.10
C GLN A 165 2.89 -31.17 -3.35
N GLU A 166 2.68 -31.07 -2.03
CA GLU A 166 2.17 -32.18 -1.23
C GLU A 166 0.69 -32.48 -1.48
N VAL A 167 -0.14 -31.44 -1.70
CA VAL A 167 -1.53 -31.60 -2.15
C VAL A 167 -1.59 -32.27 -3.52
N ASP A 168 -0.72 -31.87 -4.46
CA ASP A 168 -0.66 -32.50 -5.79
C ASP A 168 -0.32 -34.00 -5.69
N LYS A 169 0.65 -34.37 -4.82
CA LYS A 169 0.99 -35.77 -4.53
C LYS A 169 -0.17 -36.52 -3.89
N TYR A 170 -0.85 -35.90 -2.93
CA TYR A 170 -2.02 -36.47 -2.28
C TYR A 170 -3.12 -36.77 -3.31
N ASN A 171 -3.43 -35.83 -4.19
CA ASN A 171 -4.45 -35.99 -5.23
C ASN A 171 -4.08 -37.13 -6.21
N ALA A 172 -2.81 -37.23 -6.60
CA ALA A 172 -2.35 -38.33 -7.44
C ALA A 172 -2.51 -39.71 -6.75
N GLU A 173 -2.21 -39.81 -5.46
CA GLU A 173 -2.39 -41.03 -4.66
C GLU A 173 -3.87 -41.40 -4.46
N VAL A 174 -4.72 -40.40 -4.28
CA VAL A 174 -6.19 -40.58 -4.23
C VAL A 174 -6.70 -41.10 -5.58
N ALA A 175 -6.24 -40.53 -6.70
CA ALA A 175 -6.60 -41.01 -8.03
C ALA A 175 -6.15 -42.46 -8.27
N ALA A 176 -4.92 -42.82 -7.85
CA ALA A 176 -4.42 -44.19 -7.93
C ALA A 176 -5.24 -45.16 -7.09
N TYR A 177 -5.61 -44.78 -5.86
CA TYR A 177 -6.53 -45.55 -5.03
C TYR A 177 -7.87 -45.78 -5.73
N ASN A 178 -8.46 -44.74 -6.31
CA ASN A 178 -9.74 -44.85 -7.02
C ASN A 178 -9.66 -45.84 -8.19
N GLN A 179 -8.58 -45.79 -8.97
CA GLN A 179 -8.40 -46.71 -10.10
C GLN A 179 -8.25 -48.17 -9.67
N GLN A 180 -7.62 -48.43 -8.53
CA GLN A 180 -7.29 -49.80 -8.10
C GLN A 180 -8.31 -50.42 -7.15
N CYS A 181 -8.96 -49.61 -6.31
CA CYS A 181 -9.81 -50.08 -5.22
C CYS A 181 -11.28 -49.70 -5.38
N ALA A 182 -11.64 -48.71 -6.21
CA ALA A 182 -13.05 -48.35 -6.39
C ALA A 182 -13.80 -49.45 -7.15
N GLY A 183 -14.94 -49.89 -6.61
CA GLY A 183 -15.77 -50.94 -7.20
C GLY A 183 -15.25 -52.37 -7.05
N GLN A 184 -14.08 -52.56 -6.41
CA GLN A 184 -13.56 -53.88 -6.07
C GLN A 184 -14.16 -54.39 -4.74
N PRO A 185 -14.24 -55.71 -4.52
CA PRO A 185 -14.58 -56.26 -3.21
C PRO A 185 -13.63 -55.72 -2.14
N VAL A 186 -14.19 -55.37 -0.99
CA VAL A 186 -13.41 -54.83 0.13
C VAL A 186 -12.34 -55.84 0.53
N ASN A 187 -11.08 -55.42 0.45
CA ASN A 187 -9.93 -56.17 0.93
C ASN A 187 -9.10 -55.33 1.91
N GLN A 188 -8.31 -56.01 2.75
CA GLN A 188 -7.55 -55.36 3.81
C GLN A 188 -6.54 -54.33 3.27
N TYR A 189 -5.99 -54.56 2.08
CA TYR A 189 -5.06 -53.65 1.42
C TYR A 189 -5.72 -52.30 1.10
N CYS A 190 -6.88 -52.31 0.43
CA CYS A 190 -7.63 -51.11 0.11
C CYS A 190 -8.08 -50.37 1.39
N MET A 191 -8.53 -51.10 2.42
CA MET A 191 -8.89 -50.48 3.70
C MET A 191 -7.71 -49.78 4.37
N ASN A 192 -6.53 -50.40 4.39
CA ASN A 192 -5.33 -49.79 4.96
C ASN A 192 -4.88 -48.56 4.17
N TRP A 193 -4.93 -48.61 2.83
CA TRP A 193 -4.59 -47.47 1.98
C TRP A 193 -5.58 -46.31 2.19
N TYR A 194 -6.88 -46.59 2.21
CA TYR A 194 -7.91 -45.61 2.52
C TYR A 194 -7.65 -44.91 3.87
N ASN A 195 -7.42 -45.68 4.93
CA ASN A 195 -7.15 -45.14 6.27
C ASN A 195 -5.91 -44.22 6.29
N ARG A 196 -4.85 -44.57 5.54
CA ARG A 196 -3.67 -43.73 5.35
C ARG A 196 -4.01 -42.42 4.63
N LEU A 197 -4.78 -42.47 3.55
CA LEU A 197 -5.20 -41.27 2.80
C LEU A 197 -6.07 -40.34 3.65
N VAL A 198 -7.00 -40.89 4.44
CA VAL A 198 -7.82 -40.11 5.37
C VAL A 198 -6.97 -39.45 6.45
N ALA A 199 -5.99 -40.16 7.01
CA ALA A 199 -5.06 -39.58 7.98
C ALA A 199 -4.20 -38.47 7.36
N TRP A 200 -3.65 -38.70 6.17
CA TRP A 200 -2.84 -37.70 5.46
C TRP A 200 -3.64 -36.45 5.07
N GLY A 201 -4.86 -36.61 4.56
CA GLY A 201 -5.73 -35.49 4.22
C GLY A 201 -6.08 -34.62 5.43
N ARG A 202 -6.34 -35.24 6.59
CA ARG A 202 -6.58 -34.50 7.85
C ARG A 202 -5.34 -33.72 8.31
N ASP A 203 -4.15 -34.32 8.20
CA ASP A 203 -2.89 -33.64 8.54
C ASP A 203 -2.61 -32.45 7.61
N LEU A 204 -2.74 -32.66 6.29
CA LEU A 204 -2.59 -31.61 5.27
C LEU A 204 -3.52 -30.44 5.54
N LYS A 205 -4.80 -30.71 5.79
CA LYS A 205 -5.78 -29.67 6.11
C LYS A 205 -5.34 -28.84 7.32
N ARG A 206 -4.94 -29.50 8.41
CA ARG A 206 -4.46 -28.82 9.63
C ARG A 206 -3.24 -27.93 9.35
N ARG A 207 -2.26 -28.42 8.58
CA ARG A 207 -1.05 -27.67 8.23
C ARG A 207 -1.35 -26.45 7.36
N ILE A 208 -2.28 -26.58 6.42
CA ILE A 208 -2.78 -25.46 5.60
C ILE A 208 -3.48 -24.42 6.46
N GLU A 209 -4.34 -24.83 7.40
CA GLU A 209 -5.00 -23.91 8.33
C GLU A 209 -3.98 -23.13 9.19
N ILE A 210 -2.96 -23.82 9.71
CA ILE A 210 -1.86 -23.19 10.46
C ILE A 210 -1.12 -22.19 9.58
N HIS A 211 -0.77 -22.57 8.35
CA HIS A 211 -0.08 -21.67 7.41
C HIS A 211 -0.92 -20.42 7.11
N ASN A 212 -2.23 -20.57 6.88
CA ASN A 212 -3.13 -19.45 6.65
C ASN A 212 -3.19 -18.48 7.84
N GLN A 213 -3.16 -19.00 9.08
CA GLN A 213 -3.09 -18.15 10.26
C GLN A 213 -1.78 -17.36 10.33
N LYS A 214 -0.63 -17.97 9.97
CA LYS A 214 0.65 -17.24 9.87
C LYS A 214 0.58 -16.12 8.83
N VAL A 215 -0.02 -16.38 7.67
CA VAL A 215 -0.18 -15.37 6.61
C VAL A 215 -1.05 -14.20 7.07
N LEU A 216 -2.13 -14.48 7.81
CA LEU A 216 -3.00 -13.44 8.38
C LEU A 216 -2.27 -12.59 9.43
N ASP A 217 -1.53 -13.21 10.35
CA ASP A 217 -0.70 -12.50 11.34
C ASP A 217 0.34 -11.61 10.65
N TRP A 218 1.07 -12.18 9.69
CA TRP A 218 2.06 -11.46 8.90
C TRP A 218 1.44 -10.25 8.19
N ARG A 219 0.27 -10.39 7.57
CA ARG A 219 -0.45 -9.27 6.92
C ARG A 219 -0.80 -8.17 7.92
N ASN A 220 -1.28 -8.53 9.10
CA ASN A 220 -1.59 -7.55 10.15
C ASN A 220 -0.33 -6.78 10.59
N ARG A 221 0.80 -7.46 10.69
CA ARG A 221 2.09 -6.84 11.04
C ARG A 221 2.62 -5.93 9.92
N VAL A 222 2.48 -6.32 8.65
CA VAL A 222 2.79 -5.46 7.49
C VAL A 222 1.93 -4.19 7.50
N GLN A 223 0.64 -4.31 7.83
CA GLN A 223 -0.22 -3.13 7.97
C GLN A 223 0.19 -2.24 9.14
N GLY A 224 0.62 -2.83 10.26
CA GLY A 224 1.20 -2.10 11.39
C GLY A 224 2.49 -1.35 11.02
N LEU A 225 3.34 -1.97 10.20
CA LEU A 225 4.53 -1.31 9.64
C LEU A 225 4.13 -0.13 8.76
N LYS A 226 3.16 -0.29 7.85
CA LYS A 226 2.65 0.81 7.00
C LYS A 226 2.19 2.02 7.83
N ASN A 227 1.45 1.80 8.90
CA ASN A 227 1.02 2.86 9.81
C ASN A 227 2.20 3.55 10.51
N SER A 228 3.23 2.77 10.89
CA SER A 228 4.45 3.28 11.49
C SER A 228 5.24 4.15 10.51
N VAL A 229 5.34 3.73 9.24
CA VAL A 229 5.97 4.48 8.16
C VAL A 229 5.23 5.80 7.92
N ASN A 230 3.89 5.80 7.83
CA ASN A 230 3.12 7.03 7.67
C ASN A 230 3.36 8.02 8.81
N THR A 231 3.37 7.52 10.06
CA THR A 231 3.68 8.35 11.24
C THR A 231 5.09 8.93 11.15
N PHE A 232 6.06 8.12 10.74
CA PHE A 232 7.45 8.54 10.58
C PHE A 232 7.61 9.59 9.48
N THR A 233 6.93 9.45 8.35
CA THR A 233 6.87 10.46 7.28
C THR A 233 6.38 11.79 7.80
N GLY A 234 5.30 11.83 8.58
CA GLY A 234 4.80 13.07 9.19
C GLY A 234 5.80 13.72 10.15
N LYS A 235 6.59 12.93 10.89
CA LYS A 235 7.69 13.47 11.72
C LYS A 235 8.81 14.07 10.86
N ILE A 236 9.16 13.44 9.74
CA ILE A 236 10.14 13.99 8.79
C ILE A 236 9.65 15.32 8.23
N GLU A 237 8.40 15.42 7.82
CA GLU A 237 7.82 16.67 7.31
C GLU A 237 7.87 17.79 8.36
N SER A 238 7.53 17.48 9.61
CA SER A 238 7.65 18.44 10.72
C SER A 238 9.10 18.89 10.93
N TRP A 239 10.05 17.97 10.90
CA TRP A 239 11.48 18.28 11.00
C TRP A 239 11.98 19.13 9.83
N GLN A 240 11.57 18.83 8.60
CA GLN A 240 11.87 19.63 7.40
C GLN A 240 11.35 21.07 7.53
N ASN A 241 10.14 21.24 8.07
CA ASN A 241 9.58 22.57 8.30
C ASN A 241 10.41 23.39 9.30
N LYS A 242 10.90 22.77 10.37
CA LYS A 242 11.83 23.44 11.31
C LYS A 242 13.13 23.88 10.63
N ILE A 243 13.67 23.07 9.73
CA ILE A 243 14.88 23.43 8.97
C ILE A 243 14.61 24.63 8.06
N ARG A 244 13.48 24.65 7.35
CA ARG A 244 13.09 25.78 6.49
C ARG A 244 12.94 27.07 7.29
N GLU A 245 12.32 26.99 8.47
CA GLU A 245 12.19 28.14 9.37
C GLU A 245 13.56 28.64 9.83
N PHE A 246 14.43 27.72 10.27
CA PHE A 246 15.82 28.04 10.66
C PHE A 246 16.60 28.71 9.51
N ILE A 247 16.50 28.18 8.28
CA ILE A 247 17.11 28.78 7.09
C ILE A 247 16.60 30.22 6.91
N SER A 248 15.28 30.42 6.95
CA SER A 248 14.68 31.74 6.73
C SER A 248 15.19 32.78 7.73
N LYS A 249 15.16 32.46 9.03
CA LYS A 249 15.63 33.36 10.09
C LYS A 249 17.14 33.62 10.00
N SER A 250 17.92 32.60 9.67
CA SER A 250 19.38 32.73 9.51
C SER A 250 19.74 33.65 8.35
N ARG A 251 19.00 33.58 7.23
CA ARG A 251 19.19 34.50 6.09
C ARG A 251 18.88 35.94 6.45
N GLU A 252 17.76 36.15 7.14
CA GLU A 252 17.37 37.47 7.61
C GLU A 252 18.43 38.06 8.55
N PHE A 253 18.89 37.28 9.53
CA PHE A 253 19.91 37.70 10.49
C PHE A 253 21.25 38.04 9.83
N LEU A 254 21.73 37.19 8.91
CA LEU A 254 23.02 37.38 8.22
C LEU A 254 22.93 38.39 7.07
N ASN A 255 21.73 38.89 6.75
CA ASN A 255 21.47 39.61 5.51
C ASN A 255 21.95 38.83 4.27
N ASP A 256 21.90 37.49 4.32
CA ASP A 256 22.29 36.55 3.25
C ASP A 256 21.16 36.40 2.23
N TYR A 257 20.66 37.55 1.76
CA TYR A 257 19.85 37.62 0.56
C TYR A 257 20.80 37.67 -0.63
N THR A 258 20.90 36.55 -1.35
CA THR A 258 21.79 36.43 -2.51
C THR A 258 21.31 37.23 -3.73
N CYS A 259 20.08 37.76 -3.70
CA CYS A 259 19.54 38.65 -4.73
C CYS A 259 19.30 40.05 -4.15
N THR A 260 19.73 41.06 -4.89
CA THR A 260 19.20 42.42 -4.73
C THR A 260 17.72 42.47 -5.13
N LYS A 261 17.00 43.53 -4.72
CA LYS A 261 15.59 43.73 -5.12
C LYS A 261 15.46 43.83 -6.65
N GLU A 262 16.45 44.42 -7.29
CA GLU A 262 16.56 44.59 -8.73
C GLU A 262 16.75 43.24 -9.44
N GLU A 263 17.65 42.38 -8.95
CA GLU A 263 17.84 41.04 -9.50
C GLU A 263 16.58 40.18 -9.34
N LEU A 264 15.93 40.22 -8.18
CA LEU A 264 14.68 39.50 -7.96
C LEU A 264 13.58 39.99 -8.90
N LYS A 265 13.50 41.30 -9.16
CA LYS A 265 12.55 41.88 -10.13
C LYS A 265 12.81 41.34 -11.55
N VAL A 266 14.07 41.29 -11.99
CA VAL A 266 14.44 40.74 -13.31
C VAL A 266 14.10 39.26 -13.41
N LEU A 267 14.38 38.47 -12.38
CA LEU A 267 14.08 37.03 -12.36
C LEU A 267 12.57 36.75 -12.29
N ASN A 268 11.80 37.57 -11.56
CA ASN A 268 10.34 37.47 -11.54
C ASN A 268 9.74 37.79 -12.91
N GLU A 269 10.27 38.79 -13.62
CA GLU A 269 9.84 39.09 -14.98
C GLU A 269 10.16 37.95 -15.95
N LYS A 270 11.32 37.31 -15.80
CA LYS A 270 11.69 36.12 -16.57
C LYS A 270 10.74 34.95 -16.32
N VAL A 271 10.38 34.68 -15.06
CA VAL A 271 9.37 33.68 -14.70
C VAL A 271 8.01 34.03 -15.31
N ARG A 272 7.58 35.29 -15.18
CA ARG A 272 6.31 35.78 -15.76
C ARG A 272 6.25 35.54 -17.26
N LEU A 273 7.29 35.96 -18.01
CA LEU A 273 7.35 35.77 -19.46
C LEU A 273 7.36 34.29 -19.86
N ALA A 274 8.04 33.43 -19.10
CA ALA A 274 8.11 32.00 -19.39
C ALA A 274 6.81 31.24 -19.04
N CYS A 275 6.08 31.67 -18.02
CA CYS A 275 4.93 30.94 -17.47
C CYS A 275 3.55 31.51 -17.88
N ASP A 276 3.45 32.81 -18.19
CA ASP A 276 2.18 33.46 -18.59
C ASP A 276 1.91 33.36 -20.10
N ALA A 277 2.87 32.85 -20.87
CA ALA A 277 2.74 32.66 -22.30
C ALA A 277 1.78 31.50 -22.64
N VAL A 278 0.47 31.77 -22.63
CA VAL A 278 -0.63 30.89 -23.11
C VAL A 278 -0.88 29.66 -22.21
N GLN A 279 -2.09 29.09 -22.33
CA GLN A 279 -2.52 27.90 -21.61
C GLN A 279 -1.58 26.70 -21.87
N MET A 280 -0.76 26.33 -20.87
CA MET A 280 0.16 25.18 -20.92
C MET A 280 -0.51 23.83 -20.61
N SER A 281 -1.85 23.75 -20.62
CA SER A 281 -2.54 22.49 -20.35
C SER A 281 -2.42 21.55 -21.55
N CYS A 282 -2.13 20.28 -21.26
CA CYS A 282 -2.12 19.23 -22.26
C CYS A 282 -3.38 18.37 -22.16
N ASN A 283 -3.89 17.96 -23.31
CA ASN A 283 -5.01 17.03 -23.44
C ASN A 283 -4.68 15.97 -24.51
N PRO A 284 -5.33 14.79 -24.46
CA PRO A 284 -5.02 13.70 -25.40
C PRO A 284 -5.46 13.97 -26.86
N THR A 285 -6.29 15.00 -27.11
CA THR A 285 -6.78 15.31 -28.47
C THR A 285 -5.87 16.26 -29.24
N GLN A 286 -5.01 17.03 -28.56
CA GLN A 286 -4.00 17.91 -29.16
C GLN A 286 -3.06 17.14 -30.12
N ASP A 287 -2.71 17.74 -31.24
CA ASP A 287 -1.72 17.19 -32.17
C ASP A 287 -0.30 17.19 -31.56
N CYS A 288 0.60 16.46 -32.22
CA CYS A 288 1.98 16.30 -31.78
C CYS A 288 2.75 17.62 -31.68
N GLU A 289 2.47 18.56 -32.59
CA GLU A 289 3.14 19.86 -32.61
C GLU A 289 2.72 20.72 -31.41
N THR A 290 1.43 20.75 -31.11
CA THR A 290 0.86 21.45 -29.96
C THR A 290 1.38 20.87 -28.64
N LEU A 291 1.45 19.54 -28.52
CA LEU A 291 2.01 18.88 -27.34
C LEU A 291 3.50 19.24 -27.15
N LEU A 292 4.31 19.26 -28.22
CA LEU A 292 5.71 19.67 -28.15
C LEU A 292 5.88 21.13 -27.72
N ILE A 293 5.08 22.04 -28.26
CA ILE A 293 5.09 23.46 -27.86
C ILE A 293 4.81 23.58 -26.36
N ASN A 294 3.80 22.85 -25.85
CA ASN A 294 3.44 22.90 -24.44
C ASN A 294 4.52 22.26 -23.54
N ILE A 295 5.15 21.16 -23.95
CA ILE A 295 6.31 20.57 -23.24
C ILE A 295 7.46 21.58 -23.15
N SER A 296 7.76 22.28 -24.25
CA SER A 296 8.81 23.31 -24.29
C SER A 296 8.49 24.50 -23.38
N ARG A 297 7.22 24.93 -23.32
CA ARG A 297 6.78 26.00 -22.42
C ARG A 297 6.88 25.62 -20.95
N HIS A 298 6.42 24.42 -20.58
CA HIS A 298 6.63 23.90 -19.22
C HIS A 298 8.11 23.87 -18.86
N LYS A 299 8.96 23.38 -19.77
CA LYS A 299 10.41 23.38 -19.56
C LYS A 299 10.95 24.79 -19.32
N ALA A 300 10.62 25.77 -20.16
CA ALA A 300 11.06 27.14 -20.00
C ALA A 300 10.60 27.76 -18.67
N CYS A 301 9.34 27.53 -18.29
CA CYS A 301 8.80 27.99 -17.00
C CYS A 301 9.55 27.33 -15.82
N ILE A 302 9.74 26.01 -15.84
CA ILE A 302 10.50 25.27 -14.81
C ILE A 302 11.94 25.79 -14.71
N ASP A 303 12.62 25.98 -15.85
CA ASP A 303 14.00 26.46 -15.89
C ASP A 303 14.10 27.89 -15.32
N ALA A 304 13.14 28.78 -15.63
CA ALA A 304 13.08 30.13 -15.06
C ALA A 304 12.83 30.12 -13.54
N HIS A 305 11.93 29.27 -13.05
CA HIS A 305 11.71 29.10 -11.61
C HIS A 305 12.99 28.57 -10.93
N LYS A 306 13.63 27.55 -11.50
CA LYS A 306 14.89 26.97 -10.98
C LYS A 306 16.01 28.02 -10.95
N GLU A 307 16.12 28.85 -11.97
CA GLU A 307 17.10 29.95 -12.00
C GLU A 307 16.85 30.97 -10.89
N ARG A 308 15.59 31.42 -10.72
CA ARG A 308 15.21 32.31 -9.62
C ARG A 308 15.53 31.69 -8.26
N THR A 309 15.18 30.42 -8.07
CA THR A 309 15.48 29.64 -6.86
C THR A 309 16.98 29.51 -6.61
N ASN A 310 17.76 29.16 -7.64
CA ASN A 310 19.21 29.03 -7.53
C ASN A 310 19.87 30.36 -7.17
N ARG A 311 19.40 31.45 -7.77
CA ARG A 311 20.04 32.76 -7.63
C ARG A 311 19.60 33.51 -6.38
N CYS A 312 18.30 33.59 -6.12
CA CYS A 312 17.76 34.33 -4.98
C CYS A 312 17.55 33.47 -3.73
N TYR A 313 17.56 32.15 -3.86
CA TYR A 313 17.30 31.21 -2.77
C TYR A 313 18.39 30.14 -2.63
N ALA A 314 19.54 30.35 -3.29
CA ALA A 314 20.72 29.48 -3.27
C ALA A 314 20.38 27.99 -3.48
N GLY A 315 19.40 27.74 -4.35
CA GLY A 315 18.99 26.41 -4.79
C GLY A 315 17.92 25.75 -3.94
N VAL A 316 17.44 26.41 -2.89
CA VAL A 316 16.40 25.86 -2.01
C VAL A 316 15.13 26.69 -2.13
N PRO A 317 14.11 26.21 -2.87
CA PRO A 317 12.86 26.93 -2.99
C PRO A 317 12.13 26.92 -1.64
N ASP A 318 11.52 28.03 -1.27
CA ASP A 318 10.54 28.05 -0.18
C ASP A 318 9.30 27.21 -0.55
N PRO A 319 8.41 26.86 0.41
CA PRO A 319 7.30 25.96 0.16
C PRO A 319 6.39 26.37 -1.01
N GLY A 320 6.15 27.68 -1.19
CA GLY A 320 5.32 28.19 -2.29
C GLY A 320 6.00 27.91 -3.63
N HIS A 321 7.27 28.29 -3.76
CA HIS A 321 8.05 28.04 -4.96
C HIS A 321 8.28 26.55 -5.24
N GLN A 322 8.40 25.72 -4.20
CA GLN A 322 8.56 24.29 -4.35
C GLN A 322 7.27 23.65 -4.88
N GLN A 323 6.12 24.04 -4.32
CA GLN A 323 4.82 23.55 -4.79
C GLN A 323 4.58 23.96 -6.24
N GLU A 324 4.89 25.22 -6.61
CA GLU A 324 4.81 25.68 -7.99
C GLU A 324 5.70 24.84 -8.91
N LEU A 325 6.98 24.63 -8.57
CA LEU A 325 7.90 23.80 -9.35
C LEU A 325 7.37 22.38 -9.52
N TYR A 326 6.87 21.77 -8.45
CA TYR A 326 6.28 20.42 -8.48
C TYR A 326 5.06 20.35 -9.41
N GLU A 327 4.11 21.29 -9.29
CA GLU A 327 2.93 21.33 -10.14
C GLU A 327 3.28 21.51 -11.62
N ARG A 328 4.30 22.33 -11.93
CA ARG A 328 4.80 22.51 -13.29
C ARG A 328 5.48 21.25 -13.81
N GLU A 329 6.32 20.59 -13.01
CA GLU A 329 6.95 19.32 -13.37
C GLU A 329 5.91 18.22 -13.62
N GLN A 330 4.87 18.11 -12.78
CA GLN A 330 3.75 17.19 -13.01
C GLN A 330 2.97 17.53 -14.29
N GLY A 331 2.73 18.83 -14.55
CA GLY A 331 2.14 19.31 -15.79
C GLY A 331 2.95 18.89 -17.02
N GLN A 332 4.27 19.06 -16.96
CA GLN A 332 5.19 18.64 -18.02
C GLN A 332 5.14 17.13 -18.26
N GLN A 333 5.23 16.32 -17.19
CA GLN A 333 5.19 14.86 -17.28
C GLN A 333 3.87 14.36 -17.89
N LYS A 334 2.75 15.02 -17.57
CA LYS A 334 1.46 14.73 -18.19
C LYS A 334 1.46 15.00 -19.70
N CYS A 335 2.07 16.11 -20.13
CA CYS A 335 2.24 16.42 -21.55
C CYS A 335 3.13 15.40 -22.28
N ILE A 336 4.25 15.02 -21.65
CA ILE A 336 5.18 13.98 -22.16
C ILE A 336 4.44 12.68 -22.38
N LYS A 337 3.66 12.22 -21.38
CA LYS A 337 2.86 11.00 -21.50
C LYS A 337 1.90 11.03 -22.69
N TYR A 338 1.16 12.13 -22.88
CA TYR A 338 0.26 12.25 -24.04
C TYR A 338 0.99 12.30 -25.38
N TYR A 339 2.18 12.89 -25.40
CA TYR A 339 3.03 12.88 -26.58
C TYR A 339 3.50 11.46 -26.89
N GLU A 340 4.01 10.72 -25.91
CA GLU A 340 4.49 9.35 -26.09
C GLU A 340 3.39 8.41 -26.61
N GLU A 341 2.19 8.50 -26.05
CA GLU A 341 1.03 7.70 -26.45
C GLU A 341 0.58 7.99 -27.89
N LYS A 342 0.76 9.22 -28.39
CA LYS A 342 0.21 9.68 -29.68
C LYS A 342 1.24 9.75 -30.81
N CYS A 343 2.45 10.16 -30.49
CA CYS A 343 3.48 10.60 -31.43
C CYS A 343 4.71 9.67 -31.41
N GLY A 344 4.79 8.78 -30.41
CA GLY A 344 5.89 7.85 -30.21
C GLY A 344 6.87 8.30 -29.11
N PRO A 345 7.80 7.41 -28.72
CA PRO A 345 8.63 7.58 -27.52
C PRO A 345 9.75 8.63 -27.66
N TYR A 346 9.99 9.14 -28.88
CA TYR A 346 11.07 10.08 -29.13
C TYR A 346 10.54 11.51 -29.10
N ILE A 347 10.85 12.23 -28.03
CA ILE A 347 10.65 13.68 -27.95
C ILE A 347 11.85 14.35 -28.61
N PRO A 348 11.68 15.04 -29.75
CA PRO A 348 12.76 15.82 -30.35
C PRO A 348 13.25 16.85 -29.33
N ASP A 349 14.56 17.03 -29.22
CA ASP A 349 15.11 18.06 -28.35
C ASP A 349 14.50 19.43 -28.72
N PRO A 350 13.79 20.10 -27.81
CA PRO A 350 13.17 21.39 -28.08
C PRO A 350 14.19 22.49 -28.40
N SER A 351 15.49 22.27 -28.17
CA SER A 351 16.57 23.20 -28.54
C SER A 351 16.64 23.53 -30.04
N PHE A 352 15.98 22.76 -30.92
CA PHE A 352 15.99 22.96 -32.37
C PHE A 352 14.88 23.87 -32.93
N ARG A 353 13.92 24.33 -32.12
CA ARG A 353 12.95 25.34 -32.54
C ARG A 353 12.99 26.53 -31.59
N THR A 354 13.74 27.57 -31.95
CA THR A 354 13.61 28.87 -31.31
C THR A 354 12.20 29.40 -31.58
N VAL A 355 11.30 29.19 -30.63
CA VAL A 355 10.01 29.89 -30.62
C VAL A 355 10.34 31.33 -30.24
N ASN A 356 10.32 32.24 -31.20
CA ASN A 356 10.36 33.68 -30.90
C ASN A 356 9.08 34.01 -30.13
N PHE A 357 9.25 34.39 -28.87
CA PHE A 357 8.20 34.96 -28.05
C PHE A 357 8.17 36.47 -28.34
N ASP A 358 7.65 36.83 -29.51
CA ASP A 358 7.35 38.23 -29.86
C ASP A 358 6.00 38.67 -29.27
#